data_AF-A0A2E6KNM5-F1
#
_entry.id   AF-A0A2E6KNM5-F1
#
_cell.length_a   1.000
_cell.length_b   1.000
_cell.length_c   1.000
_cell.angle_alpha   90.00
_cell.angle_beta   90.00
_cell.angle_gamma   90.00
#
_symmetry.space_group_name_H-M   'P 1'
#
loop_
_entity.id
_entity.type
_entity.pdbx_description
1 polymer ?
#
loop_
_entity_poly.entity_id
_entity_poly.type
_entity_poly.pdbx_seq_one_letter_code
_entity_poly.pdbx_strand_id
1 'polypeptide(L)'
;MQNTIIKNNEARTGFQTENKLEIQQLFLDHIYGDVRQPDVTPTFEKKELGVKLFRKGAKARFEEVTIFYGEKNLKLLLIKPIMETQAKLPCFLFLNSRGNHTVTNCKFVPKSTAWAPKETIADKKQNKYGGHQTRFDVESMLKNGYIVATIHESNIAVDNKDLNTDGCVIARWADGLSRCVDYLVTDTQIDNNKIAVTGFSRRAKAATLATALDERIALLIAHQSGTGGLAPSLKIRAGAETVEQINEKFPHWFNERFKSYNSSENLPPVEQFDLFALISPRPVLATSARDDIWSDPVGTFGTMKAATKYYEASHVNPCPQAHMDDMPVLSSPLCYFLRDGDHGITHCDWAKFIDFANTHFK
;
A
#
# COMPACT_ATOMS: atom_id res chain seq x y z
N MET A 1 -19.87 -6.97 -20.70
CA MET A 1 -18.38 -6.84 -20.71
C MET A 1 -17.76 -7.29 -19.39
N GLN A 2 -18.09 -6.71 -18.22
CA GLN A 2 -17.44 -7.08 -16.93
C GLN A 2 -17.67 -8.52 -16.46
N ASN A 3 -18.90 -9.05 -16.47
CA ASN A 3 -19.16 -10.47 -16.14
C ASN A 3 -18.53 -11.45 -17.15
N THR A 4 -18.28 -10.97 -18.38
CA THR A 4 -17.57 -11.72 -19.42
C THR A 4 -16.08 -11.76 -19.15
N ILE A 5 -15.49 -10.69 -18.59
CA ILE A 5 -14.07 -10.61 -18.24
C ILE A 5 -13.75 -11.54 -17.07
N ILE A 6 -14.56 -11.55 -16.00
CA ILE A 6 -14.34 -12.43 -14.84
C ILE A 6 -14.47 -13.90 -15.27
N LYS A 7 -15.55 -14.25 -15.99
CA LYS A 7 -15.73 -15.62 -16.50
C LYS A 7 -14.65 -16.02 -17.51
N ASN A 8 -14.20 -15.10 -18.36
CA ASN A 8 -13.12 -15.39 -19.31
C ASN A 8 -11.75 -15.50 -18.62
N ASN A 9 -11.51 -14.76 -17.53
CA ASN A 9 -10.28 -14.88 -16.75
C ASN A 9 -10.26 -16.17 -15.96
N GLU A 10 -11.32 -16.51 -15.22
CA GLU A 10 -11.43 -17.79 -14.52
C GLU A 10 -11.34 -18.99 -15.49
N ALA A 11 -11.97 -18.89 -16.67
CA ALA A 11 -11.87 -19.92 -17.70
C ALA A 11 -10.50 -19.99 -18.40
N ARG A 12 -9.72 -18.90 -18.42
CA ARG A 12 -8.38 -18.87 -19.05
C ARG A 12 -7.25 -19.20 -18.10
N THR A 13 -7.35 -18.85 -16.82
CA THR A 13 -6.35 -19.23 -15.81
C THR A 13 -6.57 -20.65 -15.29
N GLY A 14 -7.81 -21.18 -15.38
CA GLY A 14 -8.16 -22.49 -14.84
C GLY A 14 -8.11 -22.54 -13.31
N PHE A 15 -8.03 -21.39 -12.65
CA PHE A 15 -7.81 -21.27 -11.21
C PHE A 15 -9.10 -21.56 -10.43
N GLN A 16 -9.09 -22.62 -9.61
CA GLN A 16 -10.27 -23.11 -8.87
C GLN A 16 -10.01 -23.36 -7.37
N THR A 17 -8.81 -23.05 -6.87
CA THR A 17 -8.47 -23.31 -5.46
C THR A 17 -8.94 -22.17 -4.55
N GLU A 18 -9.47 -22.52 -3.39
CA GLU A 18 -9.74 -21.60 -2.28
C GLU A 18 -8.66 -21.70 -1.19
N ASN A 19 -7.64 -22.54 -1.40
CA ASN A 19 -6.58 -22.77 -0.43
C ASN A 19 -5.62 -21.57 -0.37
N LYS A 20 -5.78 -20.71 0.65
CA LYS A 20 -4.96 -19.51 0.88
C LYS A 20 -3.45 -19.77 0.77
N LEU A 21 -2.94 -20.90 1.26
CA LEU A 21 -1.50 -21.20 1.18
C LEU A 21 -1.04 -21.42 -0.26
N GLU A 22 -1.85 -22.10 -1.07
CA GLU A 22 -1.58 -22.31 -2.49
C GLU A 22 -1.64 -21.00 -3.27
N ILE A 23 -2.69 -20.18 -3.02
CA ILE A 23 -2.83 -18.84 -3.62
C ILE A 23 -1.60 -17.99 -3.31
N GLN A 24 -1.21 -17.94 -2.03
CA GLN A 24 -0.02 -17.23 -1.58
C GLN A 24 1.23 -17.70 -2.34
N GLN A 25 1.45 -19.01 -2.41
CA GLN A 25 2.62 -19.56 -3.07
C GLN A 25 2.65 -19.20 -4.57
N LEU A 26 1.51 -19.25 -5.25
CA LEU A 26 1.42 -18.86 -6.66
C LEU A 26 1.78 -17.39 -6.89
N PHE A 27 1.32 -16.48 -6.02
CA PHE A 27 1.72 -15.07 -6.11
C PHE A 27 3.22 -14.87 -5.88
N LEU A 28 3.81 -15.58 -4.92
CA LEU A 28 5.24 -15.50 -4.63
C LEU A 28 6.08 -16.10 -5.77
N ASP A 29 5.68 -17.25 -6.32
CA ASP A 29 6.43 -17.94 -7.37
C ASP A 29 6.29 -17.29 -8.74
N HIS A 30 5.14 -16.70 -9.05
CA HIS A 30 4.81 -16.22 -10.39
C HIS A 30 4.84 -14.70 -10.58
N ILE A 31 4.72 -13.91 -9.50
CA ILE A 31 4.61 -12.46 -9.60
C ILE A 31 5.65 -11.75 -8.73
N TYR A 32 5.57 -11.90 -7.41
CA TYR A 32 6.26 -10.98 -6.49
C TYR A 32 7.64 -11.45 -6.04
N GLY A 33 7.85 -12.76 -5.92
CA GLY A 33 9.02 -13.36 -5.25
C GLY A 33 8.82 -13.51 -3.75
N ASP A 34 9.39 -14.56 -3.15
CA ASP A 34 9.48 -14.71 -1.70
C ASP A 34 10.80 -14.13 -1.19
N VAL A 35 10.70 -13.04 -0.43
CA VAL A 35 11.86 -12.31 0.14
C VAL A 35 11.78 -12.23 1.66
N ARG A 36 10.83 -12.94 2.27
CA ARG A 36 10.61 -12.95 3.71
C ARG A 36 11.77 -13.68 4.39
N GLN A 37 12.19 -13.20 5.55
CA GLN A 37 13.18 -13.89 6.39
C GLN A 37 12.55 -14.19 7.76
N PRO A 38 11.75 -15.26 7.88
CA PRO A 38 10.96 -15.53 9.08
C PRO A 38 11.83 -15.81 10.32
N ASP A 39 13.07 -16.26 10.13
CA ASP A 39 13.98 -16.63 11.22
C ASP A 39 14.74 -15.44 11.83
N VAL A 40 14.57 -14.24 11.27
CA VAL A 40 15.27 -13.04 11.73
C VAL A 40 14.37 -12.24 12.66
N THR A 41 14.69 -12.22 13.95
CA THR A 41 13.95 -11.41 14.94
C THR A 41 14.45 -9.96 14.90
N PRO A 42 13.58 -8.96 14.66
CA PRO A 42 14.00 -7.57 14.64
C PRO A 42 14.26 -7.03 16.05
N THR A 43 15.15 -6.04 16.15
CA THR A 43 15.35 -5.24 17.37
C THR A 43 15.11 -3.76 17.10
N PHE A 44 14.82 -2.98 18.14
CA PHE A 44 14.32 -1.62 17.99
C PHE A 44 15.08 -0.63 18.87
N GLU A 45 15.50 0.50 18.27
CA GLU A 45 16.01 1.66 18.99
C GLU A 45 15.10 2.86 18.73
N LYS A 46 14.50 3.39 19.79
CA LYS A 46 13.59 4.54 19.73
C LYS A 46 14.30 5.82 20.14
N LYS A 47 14.07 6.89 19.37
CA LYS A 47 14.56 8.25 19.63
C LYS A 47 13.41 9.25 19.56
N GLU A 48 13.20 10.01 20.62
CA GLU A 48 12.30 11.17 20.57
C GLU A 48 12.95 12.31 19.78
N LEU A 49 12.21 12.89 18.83
CA LEU A 49 12.69 13.96 17.95
C LEU A 49 12.19 15.34 18.39
N GLY A 50 10.96 15.42 18.89
CA GLY A 50 10.38 16.67 19.39
C GLY A 50 8.85 16.71 19.31
N VAL A 51 8.30 17.87 19.63
CA VAL A 51 6.85 18.14 19.64
C VAL A 51 6.53 19.32 18.73
N LYS A 52 5.39 19.25 18.04
CA LYS A 52 4.90 20.34 17.17
C LYS A 52 3.42 20.61 17.39
N LEU A 53 3.06 21.90 17.34
CA LEU A 53 1.70 22.37 17.09
C LEU A 53 1.54 22.69 15.59
N PHE A 54 0.61 22.01 14.93
CA PHE A 54 0.28 22.24 13.54
C PHE A 54 -0.73 23.40 13.39
N ARG A 55 -0.88 23.91 12.16
CA ARG A 55 -1.59 25.16 11.87
C ARG A 55 -3.09 25.09 12.16
N LYS A 56 -3.74 23.95 11.93
CA LYS A 56 -5.16 23.66 12.23
C LYS A 56 -5.37 23.10 13.64
N GLY A 57 -4.36 23.19 14.51
CA GLY A 57 -4.46 22.96 15.96
C GLY A 57 -4.02 21.58 16.46
N ALA A 58 -3.69 20.62 15.59
CA ALA A 58 -3.20 19.32 16.04
C ALA A 58 -1.85 19.47 16.75
N LYS A 59 -1.68 18.88 17.93
CA LYS A 59 -0.38 18.80 18.61
C LYS A 59 0.13 17.37 18.52
N ALA A 60 1.39 17.16 18.17
CA ALA A 60 1.95 15.81 18.03
C ALA A 60 3.39 15.70 18.50
N ARG A 61 3.74 14.54 19.05
CA ARG A 61 5.11 14.09 19.33
C ARG A 61 5.65 13.34 18.12
N PHE A 62 6.92 13.52 17.83
CA PHE A 62 7.63 12.84 16.77
C PHE A 62 8.71 11.95 17.35
N GLU A 63 8.77 10.73 16.85
CA GLU A 63 9.72 9.71 17.26
C GLU A 63 10.30 9.07 15.99
N GLU A 64 11.58 8.73 16.02
CA GLU A 64 12.19 7.85 15.04
C GLU A 64 12.48 6.51 15.70
N VAL A 65 12.15 5.43 15.02
CA VAL A 65 12.46 4.08 15.41
C VAL A 65 13.40 3.51 14.38
N THR A 66 14.59 3.13 14.82
CA THR A 66 15.50 2.30 14.03
C THR A 66 15.13 0.85 14.25
N ILE A 67 14.73 0.16 13.19
CA ILE A 67 14.42 -1.27 13.21
C ILE A 67 15.60 -1.99 12.60
N PHE A 68 16.31 -2.77 13.40
CA PHE A 68 17.40 -3.61 12.93
C PHE A 68 16.84 -4.97 12.55
N TYR A 69 17.10 -5.41 11.32
CA TYR A 69 16.59 -6.66 10.77
C TYR A 69 17.63 -7.25 9.82
N GLY A 70 18.27 -8.34 10.24
CA GLY A 70 19.46 -8.87 9.58
C GLY A 70 20.57 -7.80 9.56
N GLU A 71 21.16 -7.57 8.40
CA GLU A 71 22.16 -6.50 8.20
C GLU A 71 21.55 -5.14 7.89
N LYS A 72 20.21 -5.06 7.76
CA LYS A 72 19.51 -3.82 7.40
C LYS A 72 19.10 -3.06 8.65
N ASN A 73 19.04 -1.74 8.53
CA ASN A 73 18.37 -0.88 9.48
C ASN A 73 17.35 0.02 8.76
N LEU A 74 16.11 -0.02 9.24
CA LEU A 74 14.98 0.71 8.69
C LEU A 74 14.69 1.92 9.59
N LYS A 75 14.39 3.08 9.01
CA LYS A 75 14.11 4.32 9.75
C LYS A 75 12.62 4.65 9.68
N LEU A 76 11.87 4.19 10.67
CA LEU A 76 10.44 4.44 10.80
C LEU A 76 10.21 5.76 11.54
N LEU A 77 9.51 6.70 10.90
CA LEU A 77 9.02 7.93 11.55
C LEU A 77 7.63 7.68 12.12
N LEU A 78 7.42 8.03 13.39
CA LEU A 78 6.12 8.07 14.05
C LEU A 78 5.75 9.51 14.40
N ILE A 79 4.51 9.88 14.08
CA ILE A 79 3.90 11.16 14.43
C ILE A 79 2.65 10.84 15.24
N LYS A 80 2.72 11.07 16.54
CA LYS A 80 1.71 10.65 17.51
C LYS A 80 0.93 11.86 18.02
N PRO A 81 -0.40 11.93 17.86
CA PRO A 81 -1.17 13.05 18.38
C PRO A 81 -1.08 13.07 19.91
N ILE A 82 -0.88 14.25 20.48
CA ILE A 82 -0.95 14.47 21.92
C ILE A 82 -2.40 14.81 22.23
N MET A 83 -3.10 13.87 22.86
CA MET A 83 -4.51 13.99 23.23
C MET A 83 -4.66 13.89 24.75
N GLU A 84 -5.80 14.36 25.26
CA GLU A 84 -6.13 14.25 26.69
C GLU A 84 -6.42 12.80 27.10
N THR A 85 -6.93 12.00 26.17
CA THR A 85 -7.19 10.57 26.38
C THR A 85 -5.90 9.75 26.46
N GLN A 86 -5.90 8.74 27.32
CA GLN A 86 -4.84 7.71 27.42
C GLN A 86 -5.17 6.46 26.58
N ALA A 87 -6.24 6.51 25.78
CA ALA A 87 -6.63 5.38 24.93
C ALA A 87 -5.57 5.08 23.87
N LYS A 88 -5.41 3.79 23.54
CA LYS A 88 -4.64 3.34 22.39
C LYS A 88 -5.28 3.84 21.09
N LEU A 89 -4.45 4.23 20.14
CA LEU A 89 -4.88 4.92 18.92
C LEU A 89 -4.68 4.05 17.67
N PRO A 90 -5.57 4.18 16.67
CA PRO A 90 -5.35 3.58 15.37
C PRO A 90 -4.12 4.20 14.68
N CYS A 91 -3.51 3.46 13.75
CA CYS A 91 -2.29 3.87 13.06
C CYS A 91 -2.43 3.77 11.55
N PHE A 92 -2.02 4.80 10.81
CA PHE A 92 -1.77 4.72 9.37
C PHE A 92 -0.28 4.46 9.13
N LEU A 93 0.05 3.38 8.42
CA LEU A 93 1.40 3.05 7.97
C LEU A 93 1.51 3.16 6.44
N PHE A 94 2.52 3.87 5.94
CA PHE A 94 2.77 3.97 4.50
C PHE A 94 4.23 4.26 4.12
N LEU A 95 4.60 3.85 2.92
CA LEU A 95 5.87 4.20 2.29
C LEU A 95 5.85 5.63 1.73
N ASN A 96 6.95 6.34 1.84
CA ASN A 96 7.22 7.58 1.10
C ASN A 96 8.42 7.42 0.16
N SER A 97 8.52 8.32 -0.83
CA SER A 97 9.46 8.17 -1.96
C SER A 97 10.69 9.08 -1.92
N ARG A 98 10.77 9.97 -0.93
CA ARG A 98 11.79 11.05 -0.90
C ARG A 98 12.42 11.28 0.45
N GLY A 99 12.16 10.41 1.42
CA GLY A 99 12.62 10.56 2.79
C GLY A 99 11.54 11.08 3.72
N ASN A 100 11.56 10.59 4.96
CA ASN A 100 10.60 10.94 6.02
C ASN A 100 10.52 12.47 6.23
N HIS A 101 11.63 13.20 6.05
CA HIS A 101 11.66 14.67 6.15
C HIS A 101 10.76 15.37 5.15
N THR A 102 10.40 14.74 4.03
CA THR A 102 9.54 15.36 3.01
C THR A 102 8.05 15.28 3.32
N VAL A 103 7.65 14.37 4.22
CA VAL A 103 6.25 14.13 4.63
C VAL A 103 5.73 15.27 5.53
N THR A 104 6.61 15.96 6.23
CA THR A 104 6.25 17.05 7.15
C THR A 104 7.28 18.18 7.13
N ASN A 105 6.87 19.43 7.30
CA ASN A 105 7.79 20.59 7.36
C ASN A 105 8.56 20.74 8.68
N CYS A 106 8.56 19.70 9.54
CA CYS A 106 9.28 19.68 10.80
C CYS A 106 10.79 19.49 10.62
N LYS A 107 11.60 20.38 11.19
CA LYS A 107 13.07 20.31 11.07
C LYS A 107 13.75 19.31 12.01
N PHE A 108 13.04 18.76 12.99
CA PHE A 108 13.59 17.70 13.87
C PHE A 108 13.61 16.32 13.19
N VAL A 109 12.89 16.13 12.08
CA VAL A 109 12.94 14.87 11.32
C VAL A 109 14.26 14.84 10.57
N PRO A 110 15.13 13.84 10.77
CA PRO A 110 16.39 13.78 10.04
C PRO A 110 16.16 13.72 8.53
N LYS A 111 17.00 14.43 7.76
CA LYS A 111 17.01 14.25 6.30
C LYS A 111 17.46 12.84 5.97
N SER A 112 16.73 12.19 5.06
CA SER A 112 17.13 10.86 4.57
C SER A 112 18.51 10.92 3.93
N THR A 113 19.36 9.97 4.32
CA THR A 113 20.64 9.64 3.68
C THR A 113 20.52 8.49 2.68
N ALA A 114 19.39 7.78 2.68
CA ALA A 114 19.13 6.71 1.71
C ALA A 114 19.02 7.26 0.29
N TRP A 115 19.28 6.37 -0.66
CA TRP A 115 19.27 6.70 -2.08
C TRP A 115 17.95 7.35 -2.52
N ALA A 116 18.07 8.32 -3.43
CA ALA A 116 16.96 8.86 -4.19
C ALA A 116 17.45 9.19 -5.61
N PRO A 117 16.57 9.24 -6.62
CA PRO A 117 16.95 9.64 -7.97
C PRO A 117 17.67 10.99 -7.99
N LYS A 118 18.63 11.20 -8.90
CA LYS A 118 19.41 12.45 -8.98
C LYS A 118 18.50 13.67 -9.17
N GLU A 119 17.46 13.53 -9.97
CA GLU A 119 16.45 14.54 -10.24
C GLU A 119 15.66 14.87 -8.96
N THR A 120 15.38 13.86 -8.15
CA THR A 120 14.76 14.03 -6.84
C THR A 120 15.67 14.81 -5.89
N ILE A 121 16.95 14.48 -5.84
CA ILE A 121 17.92 15.17 -4.98
C ILE A 121 18.10 16.63 -5.44
N ALA A 122 18.17 16.86 -6.75
CA ALA A 122 18.37 18.17 -7.37
C ALA A 122 17.13 19.09 -7.23
N ASP A 123 15.94 18.52 -7.10
CA ASP A 123 14.71 19.28 -6.91
C ASP A 123 14.62 19.89 -5.49
N LYS A 124 15.19 21.09 -5.33
CA LYS A 124 15.18 21.84 -4.07
C LYS A 124 13.77 22.16 -3.55
N LYS A 125 12.74 22.17 -4.40
CA LYS A 125 11.36 22.46 -3.97
C LYS A 125 10.74 21.24 -3.29
N GLN A 126 11.02 20.05 -3.81
CA GLN A 126 10.46 18.79 -3.32
C GLN A 126 11.36 18.10 -2.28
N ASN A 127 12.68 18.22 -2.40
CA ASN A 127 13.67 17.68 -1.46
C ASN A 127 13.99 18.66 -0.33
N LYS A 128 12.94 19.12 0.35
CA LYS A 128 13.03 19.95 1.56
C LYS A 128 12.10 19.40 2.62
N TYR A 129 12.23 19.93 3.84
CA TYR A 129 11.26 19.66 4.90
C TYR A 129 9.84 19.97 4.42
N GLY A 130 8.97 18.96 4.40
CA GLY A 130 7.58 19.06 3.97
C GLY A 130 7.42 19.30 2.47
N GLY A 131 8.43 19.04 1.65
CA GLY A 131 8.33 19.22 0.20
C GLY A 131 7.22 18.38 -0.43
N HIS A 132 6.91 17.21 0.14
CA HIS A 132 5.86 16.30 -0.31
C HIS A 132 4.62 16.27 0.59
N GLN A 133 4.53 17.15 1.59
CA GLN A 133 3.45 17.11 2.59
C GLN A 133 2.04 17.22 1.99
N THR A 134 1.87 17.81 0.80
CA THR A 134 0.56 17.89 0.13
C THR A 134 0.03 16.52 -0.31
N ARG A 135 0.92 15.52 -0.45
CA ARG A 135 0.57 14.13 -0.73
C ARG A 135 0.24 13.33 0.53
N PHE A 136 0.54 13.87 1.71
CA PHE A 136 0.44 13.18 2.99
C PHE A 136 -0.26 14.11 3.98
N ASP A 137 -1.58 13.97 4.09
CA ASP A 137 -2.38 14.86 4.93
C ASP A 137 -2.29 14.51 6.42
N VAL A 138 -1.07 14.64 6.95
CA VAL A 138 -0.66 14.31 8.33
C VAL A 138 -1.55 15.00 9.34
N GLU A 139 -1.84 16.30 9.13
CA GLU A 139 -2.64 17.03 10.09
C GLU A 139 -4.09 16.53 10.17
N SER A 140 -4.71 16.15 9.06
CA SER A 140 -6.07 15.59 9.10
C SER A 140 -6.10 14.21 9.74
N MET A 141 -5.09 13.35 9.50
CA MET A 141 -4.96 12.07 10.20
C MET A 141 -4.86 12.27 11.72
N LEU A 142 -3.98 13.18 12.17
CA LEU A 142 -3.80 13.49 13.59
C LEU A 142 -5.08 14.03 14.24
N LYS A 143 -5.82 14.90 13.54
CA LYS A 143 -7.10 15.45 14.05
C LYS A 143 -8.20 14.40 14.16
N ASN A 144 -8.10 13.30 13.42
CA ASN A 144 -9.01 12.16 13.53
C ASN A 144 -8.48 11.08 14.51
N GLY A 145 -7.46 11.41 15.31
CA GLY A 145 -6.95 10.52 16.36
C GLY A 145 -6.03 9.41 15.85
N TYR A 146 -5.52 9.50 14.62
CA TYR A 146 -4.58 8.51 14.08
C TYR A 146 -3.13 8.85 14.40
N ILE A 147 -2.38 7.84 14.81
CA ILE A 147 -0.91 7.85 14.71
C ILE A 147 -0.53 7.72 13.24
N VAL A 148 0.47 8.49 12.81
CA VAL A 148 1.02 8.40 11.44
C VAL A 148 2.40 7.76 11.50
N ALA A 149 2.55 6.64 10.83
CA ALA A 149 3.79 5.89 10.68
C ALA A 149 4.25 5.93 9.21
N THR A 150 5.50 6.28 8.95
CA THR A 150 6.03 6.28 7.58
C THR A 150 7.50 5.96 7.51
N ILE A 151 7.90 5.32 6.42
CA ILE A 151 9.28 4.97 6.11
C ILE A 151 9.60 5.30 4.64
N HIS A 152 10.83 5.72 4.39
CA HIS A 152 11.33 5.93 3.04
C HIS A 152 11.62 4.59 2.37
N GLU A 153 11.02 4.36 1.19
CA GLU A 153 11.11 3.08 0.47
C GLU A 153 12.55 2.61 0.22
N SER A 154 13.47 3.56 -0.06
CA SER A 154 14.89 3.27 -0.28
C SER A 154 15.64 2.82 0.97
N ASN A 155 15.08 2.95 2.19
CA ASN A 155 15.65 2.30 3.37
C ASN A 155 15.49 0.77 3.32
N ILE A 156 14.51 0.28 2.56
CA ILE A 156 14.19 -1.15 2.45
C ILE A 156 14.83 -1.74 1.18
N ALA A 157 14.54 -1.11 0.05
CA ALA A 157 15.00 -1.51 -1.27
C ALA A 157 14.98 -0.30 -2.20
N VAL A 158 16.07 -0.10 -2.93
CA VAL A 158 16.23 1.03 -3.85
C VAL A 158 15.36 0.84 -5.09
N ASP A 159 14.61 1.87 -5.49
CA ASP A 159 13.82 1.87 -6.73
C ASP A 159 14.68 2.22 -7.95
N ASN A 160 15.64 1.36 -8.26
CA ASN A 160 16.52 1.53 -9.39
C ASN A 160 17.03 0.17 -9.88
N LYS A 161 16.86 -0.09 -11.18
CA LYS A 161 17.24 -1.36 -11.81
C LYS A 161 18.75 -1.66 -11.73
N ASP A 162 19.60 -0.63 -11.72
CA ASP A 162 21.06 -0.80 -11.74
C ASP A 162 21.62 -1.01 -10.34
N LEU A 163 20.93 -0.51 -9.30
CA LEU A 163 21.34 -0.64 -7.90
C LEU A 163 20.66 -1.80 -7.17
N ASN A 164 19.59 -2.35 -7.73
CA ASN A 164 18.82 -3.41 -7.10
C ASN A 164 18.80 -4.67 -7.97
N THR A 165 19.94 -5.33 -8.02
CA THR A 165 20.18 -6.53 -8.85
C THR A 165 19.46 -7.76 -8.34
N ASP A 166 19.07 -7.79 -7.07
CA ASP A 166 18.32 -8.90 -6.46
C ASP A 166 16.85 -8.94 -6.93
N GLY A 167 16.34 -7.84 -7.50
CA GLY A 167 14.95 -7.72 -7.96
C GLY A 167 13.91 -7.75 -6.83
N CYS A 168 12.67 -8.12 -7.19
CA CYS A 168 11.53 -8.29 -6.27
C CYS A 168 11.28 -7.08 -5.35
N VAL A 169 11.49 -5.84 -5.83
CA VAL A 169 11.41 -4.63 -5.00
C VAL A 169 10.03 -4.44 -4.37
N ILE A 170 8.95 -4.80 -5.05
CA ILE A 170 7.59 -4.73 -4.48
C ILE A 170 7.46 -5.67 -3.26
N ALA A 171 7.97 -6.90 -3.37
CA ALA A 171 7.98 -7.85 -2.26
C ALA A 171 8.87 -7.38 -1.10
N ARG A 172 10.03 -6.80 -1.41
CA ARG A 172 10.95 -6.28 -0.38
C ARG A 172 10.32 -5.13 0.38
N TRP A 173 9.66 -4.22 -0.32
CA TRP A 173 8.88 -3.15 0.30
C TRP A 173 7.72 -3.66 1.15
N ALA A 174 7.04 -4.72 0.70
CA ALA A 174 6.00 -5.37 1.48
C ALA A 174 6.55 -5.98 2.78
N ASP A 175 7.66 -6.71 2.71
CA ASP A 175 8.36 -7.23 3.90
C ASP A 175 8.79 -6.09 4.84
N GLY A 176 9.38 -5.02 4.31
CA GLY A 176 9.75 -3.86 5.11
C GLY A 176 8.57 -3.16 5.82
N LEU A 177 7.37 -3.18 5.24
CA LEU A 177 6.14 -2.75 5.92
C LEU A 177 5.82 -3.69 7.09
N SER A 178 5.90 -5.01 6.90
CA SER A 178 5.74 -6.00 7.99
C SER A 178 6.77 -5.83 9.10
N ARG A 179 8.02 -5.46 8.78
CA ARG A 179 9.03 -5.11 9.80
C ARG A 179 8.67 -3.86 10.58
N CYS A 180 8.02 -2.88 9.93
CA CYS A 180 7.44 -1.75 10.66
C CYS A 180 6.32 -2.22 11.59
N VAL A 181 5.44 -3.11 11.13
CA VAL A 181 4.37 -3.69 11.95
C VAL A 181 4.92 -4.45 13.17
N ASP A 182 6.06 -5.15 13.05
CA ASP A 182 6.72 -5.79 14.19
C ASP A 182 7.00 -4.80 15.33
N TYR A 183 7.39 -3.56 15.01
CA TYR A 183 7.51 -2.52 16.03
C TYR A 183 6.15 -2.00 16.49
N LEU A 184 5.25 -1.65 15.54
CA LEU A 184 3.98 -0.99 15.86
C LEU A 184 3.14 -1.79 16.86
N VAL A 185 3.15 -3.12 16.78
CA VAL A 185 2.41 -3.99 17.71
C VAL A 185 3.00 -4.04 19.12
N THR A 186 4.22 -3.52 19.32
CA THR A 186 4.85 -3.40 20.65
C THR A 186 4.64 -2.02 21.28
N ASP A 187 4.21 -1.03 20.49
CA ASP A 187 4.01 0.34 20.96
C ASP A 187 2.73 0.45 21.79
N THR A 188 2.88 0.81 23.07
CA THR A 188 1.74 0.84 24.00
C THR A 188 0.72 1.93 23.69
N GLN A 189 1.03 2.91 22.83
CA GLN A 189 0.11 3.95 22.38
C GLN A 189 -0.70 3.53 21.14
N ILE A 190 -0.34 2.44 20.47
CA ILE A 190 -1.02 1.95 19.26
C ILE A 190 -2.01 0.85 19.65
N ASP A 191 -3.20 0.90 19.05
CA ASP A 191 -4.14 -0.22 19.07
C ASP A 191 -3.74 -1.21 17.98
N ASN A 192 -3.22 -2.37 18.41
CA ASN A 192 -2.69 -3.40 17.53
C ASN A 192 -3.74 -3.97 16.56
N ASN A 193 -5.02 -3.83 16.87
CA ASN A 193 -6.12 -4.27 15.99
C ASN A 193 -6.55 -3.19 14.99
N LYS A 194 -5.89 -2.02 14.99
CA LYS A 194 -6.29 -0.85 14.19
C LYS A 194 -5.10 -0.25 13.43
N ILE A 195 -4.28 -1.12 12.83
CA ILE A 195 -3.19 -0.72 11.92
C ILE A 195 -3.72 -0.75 10.48
N ALA A 196 -3.88 0.41 9.87
CA ALA A 196 -4.20 0.57 8.46
C ALA A 196 -2.92 0.77 7.65
N VAL A 197 -2.72 -0.02 6.59
CA VAL A 197 -1.65 0.20 5.63
C VAL A 197 -2.19 0.86 4.37
N THR A 198 -1.49 1.89 3.89
CA THR A 198 -1.85 2.56 2.65
C THR A 198 -0.64 2.80 1.76
N GLY A 199 -0.90 2.96 0.46
CA GLY A 199 0.11 3.31 -0.52
C GLY A 199 -0.51 3.97 -1.73
N PHE A 200 0.35 4.65 -2.49
CA PHE A 200 0.01 5.29 -3.75
C PHE A 200 0.91 4.75 -4.87
N SER A 201 0.31 4.40 -6.02
CA SER A 201 1.04 3.91 -7.20
C SER A 201 1.82 2.62 -6.87
N ARG A 202 3.10 2.53 -7.22
CA ARG A 202 3.98 1.39 -6.89
C ARG A 202 3.97 0.99 -5.40
N ARG A 203 3.81 1.95 -4.49
CA ARG A 203 3.73 1.69 -3.04
C ARG A 203 2.41 1.06 -2.64
N ALA A 204 1.35 1.31 -3.39
CA ALA A 204 0.07 0.64 -3.20
C ALA A 204 0.16 -0.85 -3.57
N LYS A 205 0.99 -1.23 -4.55
CA LYS A 205 1.29 -2.63 -4.85
C LYS A 205 1.93 -3.32 -3.64
N ALA A 206 2.96 -2.70 -3.06
CA ALA A 206 3.62 -3.19 -1.85
C ALA A 206 2.69 -3.22 -0.63
N ALA A 207 1.86 -2.19 -0.41
CA ALA A 207 0.86 -2.16 0.66
C ALA A 207 -0.15 -3.30 0.54
N THR A 208 -0.60 -3.59 -0.69
CA THR A 208 -1.54 -4.69 -0.97
C THR A 208 -0.90 -6.03 -0.62
N LEU A 209 0.32 -6.27 -1.11
CA LEU A 209 1.05 -7.51 -0.81
C LEU A 209 1.39 -7.65 0.68
N ALA A 210 1.82 -6.57 1.35
CA ALA A 210 2.08 -6.58 2.79
C ALA A 210 0.84 -6.98 3.57
N THR A 211 -0.32 -6.39 3.22
CA THR A 211 -1.60 -6.74 3.86
C THR A 211 -1.92 -8.21 3.62
N ALA A 212 -1.77 -8.71 2.39
CA ALA A 212 -2.03 -10.10 2.06
C ALA A 212 -1.14 -11.08 2.85
N LEU A 213 0.13 -10.74 3.10
CA LEU A 213 1.10 -11.62 3.77
C LEU A 213 1.19 -11.42 5.30
N ASP A 214 0.58 -10.37 5.84
CA ASP A 214 0.65 -10.02 7.26
C ASP A 214 -0.75 -9.73 7.82
N GLU A 215 -1.28 -10.70 8.55
CA GLU A 215 -2.63 -10.65 9.13
C GLU A 215 -2.78 -9.59 10.23
N ARG A 216 -1.67 -9.07 10.79
CA ARG A 216 -1.70 -8.00 11.80
C ARG A 216 -2.09 -6.65 11.23
N ILE A 217 -2.02 -6.49 9.90
CA ILE A 217 -2.54 -5.31 9.21
C ILE A 217 -4.06 -5.43 9.15
N ALA A 218 -4.76 -4.55 9.84
CA ALA A 218 -6.21 -4.63 10.02
C ALA A 218 -7.02 -4.08 8.84
N LEU A 219 -6.44 -3.16 8.05
CA LEU A 219 -7.15 -2.47 6.96
C LEU A 219 -6.19 -2.06 5.84
N LEU A 220 -6.61 -2.21 4.59
CA LEU A 220 -5.86 -1.77 3.41
C LEU A 220 -6.56 -0.61 2.70
N ILE A 221 -5.80 0.43 2.37
CA ILE A 221 -6.20 1.43 1.37
C ILE A 221 -5.16 1.48 0.25
N ALA A 222 -5.53 0.97 -0.93
CA ALA A 222 -4.66 0.93 -2.09
C ALA A 222 -5.09 1.98 -3.12
N HIS A 223 -4.27 3.00 -3.34
CA HIS A 223 -4.58 4.12 -4.22
C HIS A 223 -3.82 4.05 -5.54
N GLN A 224 -4.55 3.95 -6.64
CA GLN A 224 -4.04 4.00 -8.03
C GLN A 224 -2.88 3.03 -8.25
N SER A 225 -3.04 1.78 -7.80
CA SER A 225 -1.94 0.81 -7.79
C SER A 225 -1.60 0.26 -9.17
N GLY A 226 -2.55 0.14 -10.10
CA GLY A 226 -2.32 -0.33 -11.47
C GLY A 226 -1.84 -1.78 -11.58
N THR A 227 -1.20 -2.12 -12.70
CA THR A 227 -0.78 -3.47 -13.10
C THR A 227 0.22 -4.10 -12.13
N GLY A 228 0.01 -5.35 -11.70
CA GLY A 228 0.81 -5.94 -10.61
C GLY A 228 0.46 -5.40 -9.21
N GLY A 229 -0.56 -4.54 -9.13
CA GLY A 229 -1.24 -4.10 -7.91
C GLY A 229 -2.68 -4.61 -7.92
N LEU A 230 -3.65 -3.72 -8.17
CA LEU A 230 -5.08 -4.06 -8.20
C LEU A 230 -5.66 -4.15 -9.60
N ALA A 231 -5.01 -3.59 -10.62
CA ALA A 231 -5.46 -3.79 -11.99
C ALA A 231 -5.09 -5.22 -12.43
N PRO A 232 -5.97 -5.90 -13.17
CA PRO A 232 -5.71 -7.26 -13.64
C PRO A 232 -4.46 -7.30 -14.54
N SER A 233 -3.72 -8.41 -14.47
CA SER A 233 -2.60 -8.72 -15.35
C SER A 233 -3.06 -8.81 -16.80
N LEU A 234 -4.26 -9.35 -17.03
CA LEU A 234 -4.90 -9.24 -18.35
C LEU A 234 -5.36 -7.80 -18.58
N LYS A 235 -4.70 -7.11 -19.52
CA LYS A 235 -5.12 -5.78 -19.96
C LYS A 235 -6.53 -5.83 -20.56
N ILE A 236 -7.47 -5.13 -19.91
CA ILE A 236 -8.87 -5.07 -20.37
C ILE A 236 -9.24 -3.75 -21.06
N ARG A 237 -8.37 -2.72 -20.97
CA ARG A 237 -8.62 -1.38 -21.51
C ARG A 237 -7.46 -0.90 -22.36
N ALA A 238 -7.76 -0.28 -23.51
CA ALA A 238 -6.76 0.42 -24.30
C ALA A 238 -6.13 1.57 -23.47
N GLY A 239 -4.80 1.72 -23.57
CA GLY A 239 -4.05 2.72 -22.80
C GLY A 239 -3.62 2.31 -21.38
N ALA A 240 -4.16 1.22 -20.83
CA ALA A 240 -3.67 0.66 -19.56
C ALA A 240 -2.27 0.02 -19.71
N GLU A 241 -1.49 0.08 -18.63
CA GLU A 241 -0.17 -0.55 -18.51
C GLU A 241 -0.26 -2.07 -18.67
N THR A 242 0.58 -2.65 -19.52
CA THR A 242 0.70 -4.11 -19.68
C THR A 242 1.76 -4.70 -18.75
N VAL A 243 1.71 -6.03 -18.57
CA VAL A 243 2.78 -6.79 -17.90
C VAL A 243 4.13 -6.61 -18.59
N GLU A 244 4.16 -6.58 -19.93
CA GLU A 244 5.38 -6.27 -20.69
C GLU A 244 5.93 -4.89 -20.34
N GLN A 245 5.11 -3.84 -20.47
CA GLN A 245 5.56 -2.47 -20.24
C GLN A 245 6.09 -2.24 -18.82
N ILE A 246 5.43 -2.80 -17.81
CA ILE A 246 5.88 -2.64 -16.42
C ILE A 246 7.19 -3.40 -16.17
N ASN A 247 7.36 -4.59 -16.75
CA ASN A 247 8.59 -5.38 -16.63
C ASN A 247 9.77 -4.79 -17.43
N GLU A 248 9.53 -4.23 -18.61
CA GLU A 248 10.58 -3.56 -19.40
C GLU A 248 11.07 -2.28 -18.71
N LYS A 249 10.12 -1.48 -18.20
CA LYS A 249 10.44 -0.20 -17.57
C LYS A 249 11.00 -0.36 -16.17
N PHE A 250 10.57 -1.38 -15.43
CA PHE A 250 10.94 -1.64 -14.04
C PHE A 250 11.28 -3.12 -13.81
N PRO A 251 12.36 -3.63 -14.44
CA PRO A 251 12.71 -5.05 -14.42
C PRO A 251 13.08 -5.59 -13.03
N HIS A 252 13.29 -4.71 -12.05
CA HIS A 252 13.60 -5.01 -10.65
C HIS A 252 12.36 -5.10 -9.75
N TRP A 253 11.16 -4.74 -10.21
CA TRP A 253 9.97 -4.69 -9.34
C TRP A 253 9.41 -6.05 -8.94
N PHE A 254 9.41 -7.00 -9.86
CA PHE A 254 8.80 -8.32 -9.74
C PHE A 254 9.86 -9.41 -9.84
N ASN A 255 9.46 -10.67 -9.67
CA ASN A 255 10.35 -11.80 -9.87
C ASN A 255 10.60 -12.08 -11.36
N GLU A 256 11.60 -12.93 -11.66
CA GLU A 256 11.94 -13.25 -13.05
C GLU A 256 10.81 -13.98 -13.78
N ARG A 257 10.05 -14.83 -13.08
CA ARG A 257 8.95 -15.59 -13.68
C ARG A 257 7.86 -14.69 -14.22
N PHE A 258 7.60 -13.54 -13.60
CA PHE A 258 6.56 -12.62 -14.07
C PHE A 258 6.80 -12.12 -15.50
N LYS A 259 8.07 -12.06 -15.94
CA LYS A 259 8.45 -11.68 -17.30
C LYS A 259 8.03 -12.68 -18.37
N SER A 260 7.79 -13.94 -18.00
CA SER A 260 7.25 -14.96 -18.91
C SER A 260 5.80 -14.66 -19.34
N TYR A 261 5.13 -13.71 -18.66
CA TYR A 261 3.78 -13.24 -18.95
C TYR A 261 3.76 -11.86 -19.66
N ASN A 262 4.89 -11.42 -20.23
CA ASN A 262 4.93 -10.18 -21.01
C ASN A 262 3.97 -10.26 -22.21
N SER A 263 3.92 -11.41 -22.89
CA SER A 263 2.92 -11.68 -23.93
C SER A 263 1.54 -11.92 -23.31
N SER A 264 0.52 -11.26 -23.83
CA SER A 264 -0.89 -11.46 -23.42
C SER A 264 -1.43 -12.86 -23.71
N GLU A 265 -0.69 -13.69 -24.44
CA GLU A 265 -1.03 -15.09 -24.71
C GLU A 265 -0.77 -16.01 -23.52
N ASN A 266 0.13 -15.60 -22.61
CA ASN A 266 0.45 -16.33 -21.38
C ASN A 266 0.01 -15.50 -20.17
N LEU A 267 -0.87 -16.04 -19.34
CA LEU A 267 -1.30 -15.39 -18.09
C LEU A 267 -0.69 -16.10 -16.88
N PRO A 268 -0.41 -15.38 -15.78
CA PRO A 268 -0.10 -16.02 -14.52
C PRO A 268 -1.25 -16.95 -14.09
N PRO A 269 -0.97 -18.02 -13.32
CA PRO A 269 -1.99 -18.94 -12.84
C PRO A 269 -2.96 -18.31 -11.82
N VAL A 270 -2.67 -17.08 -11.37
CA VAL A 270 -3.49 -16.26 -10.48
C VAL A 270 -3.71 -14.89 -11.11
N GLU A 271 -4.84 -14.27 -10.78
CA GLU A 271 -5.13 -12.88 -11.13
C GLU A 271 -5.22 -12.01 -9.88
N GLN A 272 -5.05 -10.69 -9.98
CA GLN A 272 -4.93 -9.80 -8.81
C GLN A 272 -6.13 -9.85 -7.84
N PHE A 273 -7.31 -10.26 -8.30
CA PHE A 273 -8.45 -10.44 -7.40
C PHE A 273 -8.30 -11.67 -6.49
N ASP A 274 -7.52 -12.68 -6.90
CA ASP A 274 -7.24 -13.87 -6.09
C ASP A 274 -6.43 -13.53 -4.84
N LEU A 275 -5.63 -12.45 -4.87
CA LEU A 275 -4.86 -11.97 -3.72
C LEU A 275 -5.77 -11.60 -2.54
N PHE A 276 -7.03 -11.23 -2.81
CA PHE A 276 -8.01 -10.90 -1.78
C PHE A 276 -8.48 -12.10 -0.97
N ALA A 277 -8.23 -13.33 -1.42
CA ALA A 277 -8.41 -14.51 -0.58
C ALA A 277 -7.56 -14.43 0.70
N LEU A 278 -6.38 -13.80 0.62
CA LEU A 278 -5.46 -13.62 1.75
C LEU A 278 -5.84 -12.41 2.62
N ILE A 279 -6.58 -11.45 2.06
CA ILE A 279 -6.99 -10.24 2.76
C ILE A 279 -8.33 -10.41 3.47
N SER A 280 -9.29 -11.08 2.82
CA SER A 280 -10.62 -11.37 3.37
C SER A 280 -10.54 -12.07 4.74
N PRO A 281 -11.35 -11.63 5.73
CA PRO A 281 -12.45 -10.66 5.65
C PRO A 281 -12.06 -9.19 5.95
N ARG A 282 -10.77 -8.85 6.01
CA ARG A 282 -10.32 -7.52 6.44
C ARG A 282 -10.78 -6.41 5.47
N PRO A 283 -11.09 -5.20 5.97
CA PRO A 283 -11.54 -4.11 5.12
C PRO A 283 -10.51 -3.65 4.08
N VAL A 284 -10.95 -3.44 2.85
CA VAL A 284 -10.17 -2.88 1.75
C VAL A 284 -10.92 -1.76 1.05
N LEU A 285 -10.23 -0.63 0.89
CA LEU A 285 -10.64 0.45 0.00
C LEU A 285 -9.64 0.54 -1.16
N ALA A 286 -10.10 0.17 -2.36
CA ALA A 286 -9.39 0.45 -3.60
C ALA A 286 -9.83 1.81 -4.13
N THR A 287 -8.89 2.64 -4.59
CA THR A 287 -9.25 3.95 -5.13
C THR A 287 -8.52 4.25 -6.44
N SER A 288 -9.18 4.99 -7.33
CA SER A 288 -8.65 5.40 -8.63
C SER A 288 -8.96 6.87 -8.92
N ALA A 289 -8.29 7.44 -9.92
CA ALA A 289 -8.72 8.69 -10.55
C ALA A 289 -9.12 8.44 -12.01
N ARG A 290 -10.14 9.14 -12.49
CA ARG A 290 -10.81 8.90 -13.77
C ARG A 290 -9.88 8.96 -14.97
N ASP A 291 -8.97 9.93 -14.98
CA ASP A 291 -8.08 10.21 -16.10
C ASP A 291 -6.76 9.44 -16.02
N ASP A 292 -6.53 8.70 -14.93
CA ASP A 292 -5.40 7.80 -14.76
C ASP A 292 -5.62 6.47 -15.50
N ILE A 293 -5.78 6.56 -16.82
CA ILE A 293 -6.04 5.43 -17.71
C ILE A 293 -4.94 4.36 -17.60
N TRP A 294 -3.68 4.80 -17.38
CA TRP A 294 -2.53 3.91 -17.23
C TRP A 294 -2.70 2.91 -16.07
N SER A 295 -3.30 3.35 -14.96
CA SER A 295 -3.58 2.50 -13.78
C SER A 295 -4.81 1.58 -13.94
N ASP A 296 -5.52 1.65 -15.06
CA ASP A 296 -6.76 0.93 -15.34
C ASP A 296 -7.83 1.01 -14.23
N PRO A 297 -8.53 2.15 -14.06
CA PRO A 297 -9.60 2.29 -13.09
C PRO A 297 -10.73 1.28 -13.30
N VAL A 298 -11.05 0.96 -14.56
CA VAL A 298 -12.09 -0.01 -14.93
C VAL A 298 -11.67 -1.43 -14.55
N GLY A 299 -10.40 -1.78 -14.80
CA GLY A 299 -9.81 -3.04 -14.39
C GLY A 299 -9.79 -3.20 -12.88
N THR A 300 -9.34 -2.17 -12.17
CA THR A 300 -9.35 -2.13 -10.70
C THR A 300 -10.77 -2.35 -10.16
N PHE A 301 -11.78 -1.66 -10.70
CA PHE A 301 -13.18 -1.89 -10.30
C PHE A 301 -13.66 -3.32 -10.58
N GLY A 302 -13.26 -3.87 -11.73
CA GLY A 302 -13.51 -5.27 -12.09
C GLY A 302 -12.89 -6.26 -11.09
N THR A 303 -11.64 -6.03 -10.67
CA THR A 303 -10.95 -6.79 -9.63
C THR A 303 -11.73 -6.75 -8.31
N MET A 304 -12.19 -5.57 -7.89
CA MET A 304 -12.98 -5.44 -6.64
C MET A 304 -14.29 -6.21 -6.72
N LYS A 305 -14.98 -6.19 -7.86
CA LYS A 305 -16.18 -7.02 -8.07
C LYS A 305 -15.86 -8.51 -8.04
N ALA A 306 -14.78 -8.96 -8.68
CA ALA A 306 -14.38 -10.36 -8.67
C ALA A 306 -13.99 -10.85 -7.26
N ALA A 307 -13.33 -10.00 -6.47
CA ALA A 307 -12.90 -10.31 -5.11
C ALA A 307 -14.06 -10.50 -4.11
N THR A 308 -15.28 -10.10 -4.45
CA THR A 308 -16.48 -10.29 -3.60
C THR A 308 -16.68 -11.75 -3.17
N LYS A 309 -16.40 -12.71 -4.07
CA LYS A 309 -16.49 -14.15 -3.79
C LYS A 309 -15.71 -14.57 -2.54
N TYR A 310 -14.55 -13.96 -2.29
CA TYR A 310 -13.74 -14.27 -1.11
C TYR A 310 -14.27 -13.68 0.19
N TYR A 311 -15.04 -12.59 0.12
CA TYR A 311 -15.72 -12.04 1.30
C TYR A 311 -16.96 -12.86 1.62
N GLU A 312 -17.75 -13.22 0.60
CA GLU A 312 -18.91 -14.10 0.73
C GLU A 312 -18.52 -15.47 1.30
N ALA A 313 -17.41 -16.06 0.82
CA ALA A 313 -16.85 -17.30 1.37
C ALA A 313 -16.40 -17.18 2.84
N SER A 314 -16.00 -15.97 3.27
CA SER A 314 -15.70 -15.65 4.67
C SER A 314 -16.95 -15.23 5.48
N HIS A 315 -18.16 -15.44 4.93
CA HIS A 315 -19.45 -15.07 5.55
C HIS A 315 -19.60 -13.57 5.86
N VAL A 316 -18.89 -12.72 5.12
CA VAL A 316 -19.08 -11.27 5.18
C VAL A 316 -19.72 -10.83 3.87
N ASN A 317 -20.84 -10.13 3.94
CA ASN A 317 -21.51 -9.63 2.75
C ASN A 317 -20.77 -8.39 2.22
N PRO A 318 -20.00 -8.46 1.11
CA PRO A 318 -19.53 -7.26 0.47
C PRO A 318 -20.77 -6.57 -0.13
N CYS A 319 -20.89 -5.25 0.00
CA CYS A 319 -21.93 -4.48 -0.69
C CYS A 319 -21.27 -3.81 -1.91
N PRO A 320 -20.96 -4.56 -2.99
CA PRO A 320 -20.24 -4.02 -4.12
C PRO A 320 -21.12 -2.98 -4.83
N GLN A 321 -20.49 -1.90 -5.28
CA GLN A 321 -21.18 -0.89 -6.07
C GLN A 321 -21.68 -1.48 -7.40
N ALA A 322 -22.85 -1.04 -7.84
CA ALA A 322 -23.40 -1.42 -9.13
C ALA A 322 -22.56 -0.84 -10.27
N HIS A 323 -22.21 0.44 -10.16
CA HIS A 323 -21.40 1.18 -11.12
C HIS A 323 -20.15 1.76 -10.47
N MET A 324 -19.11 1.94 -11.29
CA MET A 324 -17.81 2.48 -10.86
C MET A 324 -17.92 3.91 -10.32
N ASP A 325 -18.91 4.67 -10.81
CA ASP A 325 -19.17 6.06 -10.43
C ASP A 325 -20.06 6.20 -9.18
N ASP A 326 -20.63 5.10 -8.68
CA ASP A 326 -21.45 5.14 -7.48
C ASP A 326 -20.57 5.43 -6.26
N MET A 327 -21.09 6.16 -5.27
CA MET A 327 -20.37 6.32 -4.00
C MET A 327 -20.33 5.00 -3.22
N PRO A 328 -19.18 4.60 -2.65
CA PRO A 328 -19.10 3.37 -1.88
C PRO A 328 -19.88 3.48 -0.57
N VAL A 329 -20.55 2.39 -0.19
CA VAL A 329 -21.10 2.21 1.15
C VAL A 329 -19.94 1.89 2.08
N LEU A 330 -19.38 2.89 2.76
CA LEU A 330 -18.11 2.78 3.51
C LEU A 330 -18.12 1.77 4.66
N SER A 331 -19.29 1.25 5.07
CA SER A 331 -19.37 0.13 6.03
C SER A 331 -19.17 -1.24 5.38
N SER A 332 -19.17 -1.32 4.06
CA SER A 332 -18.82 -2.52 3.30
C SER A 332 -17.33 -2.82 3.50
N PRO A 333 -16.95 -4.08 3.77
CA PRO A 333 -15.54 -4.46 3.93
C PRO A 333 -14.75 -4.37 2.62
N LEU A 334 -15.43 -4.27 1.48
CA LEU A 334 -14.82 -4.18 0.17
C LEU A 334 -15.43 -2.99 -0.58
N CYS A 335 -14.64 -1.94 -0.77
CA CYS A 335 -15.07 -0.67 -1.34
C CYS A 335 -14.19 -0.25 -2.51
N TYR A 336 -14.79 0.41 -3.50
CA TYR A 336 -14.08 1.11 -4.56
C TYR A 336 -14.45 2.60 -4.56
N PHE A 337 -13.49 3.50 -4.77
CA PHE A 337 -13.77 4.93 -4.89
C PHE A 337 -13.07 5.53 -6.11
N LEU A 338 -13.83 6.23 -6.95
CA LEU A 338 -13.33 6.95 -8.11
C LEU A 338 -13.43 8.46 -7.89
N ARG A 339 -12.31 9.16 -8.04
CA ARG A 339 -12.25 10.62 -8.07
C ARG A 339 -12.05 11.11 -9.51
N ASP A 340 -12.54 12.31 -9.83
CA ASP A 340 -12.16 12.98 -11.08
C ASP A 340 -10.69 13.45 -11.07
N GLY A 341 -10.07 13.54 -12.25
CA GLY A 341 -8.71 14.02 -12.45
C GLY A 341 -7.65 12.94 -12.65
N ASP A 342 -6.39 13.38 -12.61
CA ASP A 342 -5.21 12.59 -12.99
C ASP A 342 -4.61 11.74 -11.87
N HIS A 343 -3.55 10.99 -12.25
CA HIS A 343 -2.70 10.23 -11.34
C HIS A 343 -2.10 11.12 -10.23
N GLY A 344 -2.47 10.84 -8.98
CA GLY A 344 -2.00 11.63 -7.85
C GLY A 344 -2.90 11.46 -6.64
N ILE A 345 -2.30 11.70 -5.48
CA ILE A 345 -3.01 11.70 -4.20
C ILE A 345 -3.27 13.13 -3.76
N THR A 346 -4.52 13.38 -3.35
CA THR A 346 -5.02 14.70 -2.98
C THR A 346 -5.62 14.68 -1.57
N HIS A 347 -5.98 15.86 -1.07
CA HIS A 347 -6.73 15.99 0.18
C HIS A 347 -8.09 15.28 0.13
N CYS A 348 -8.76 15.28 -1.03
CA CYS A 348 -10.05 14.59 -1.20
C CYS A 348 -9.91 13.07 -1.04
N ASP A 349 -8.80 12.50 -1.54
CA ASP A 349 -8.51 11.07 -1.36
C ASP A 349 -8.30 10.76 0.12
N TRP A 350 -7.46 11.53 0.82
CA TRP A 350 -7.22 11.36 2.26
C TRP A 350 -8.48 11.50 3.11
N ALA A 351 -9.39 12.41 2.76
CA ALA A 351 -10.67 12.52 3.44
C ALA A 351 -11.47 11.21 3.34
N LYS A 352 -11.52 10.59 2.16
CA LYS A 352 -12.17 9.28 1.98
C LYS A 352 -11.44 8.15 2.68
N PHE A 353 -10.10 8.17 2.72
CA PHE A 353 -9.31 7.18 3.43
C PHE A 353 -9.61 7.19 4.93
N ILE A 354 -9.67 8.40 5.50
CA ILE A 354 -10.00 8.63 6.90
C ILE A 354 -11.46 8.25 7.18
N ASP A 355 -12.43 8.61 6.32
CA ASP A 355 -13.83 8.22 6.50
C ASP A 355 -14.01 6.69 6.52
N PHE A 356 -13.33 5.99 5.62
CA PHE A 356 -13.35 4.52 5.56
C PHE A 356 -12.72 3.90 6.81
N ALA A 357 -11.52 4.35 7.19
CA ALA A 357 -10.86 3.87 8.39
C ALA A 357 -11.68 4.17 9.66
N ASN A 358 -12.29 5.36 9.76
CA ASN A 358 -13.18 5.74 10.84
C ASN A 358 -14.42 4.83 10.92
N THR A 359 -14.90 4.33 9.78
CA THR A 359 -16.07 3.45 9.75
C THR A 359 -15.74 2.05 10.28
N HIS A 360 -14.54 1.54 9.98
CA HIS A 360 -14.13 0.19 10.37
C HIS A 360 -13.37 0.09 11.70
N PHE A 361 -12.79 1.18 12.18
CA PHE A 361 -12.04 1.21 13.44
C PHE A 361 -12.80 1.85 14.61
N LYS A 362 -14.09 2.16 14.43
CA LYS A 362 -14.95 2.63 15.53
C LYS A 362 -15.19 1.55 16.57
#